data_AF-A0A3D5ADN4-F1
#
_entry.id   AF-A0A3D5ADN4-F1
#
_cell.length_a   1.000
_cell.length_b   1.000
_cell.length_c   1.000
_cell.angle_alpha   90.00
_cell.angle_beta   90.00
_cell.angle_gamma   90.00
#
_symmetry.space_group_name_H-M   'P 1'
#
loop_
_entity.id
_entity.type
_entity.pdbx_description
1 polymer ?
#
loop_
_entity_poly.entity_id
_entity_poly.type
_entity_poly.pdbx_seq_one_letter_code
_entity_poly.pdbx_strand_id
1 'polypeptide(L)'
;MTTNAFCRFFKKHTQKSFSKFVNETRLGHACKLLEDKSLNISEVCYASGYQNLTKFNKFVKEIMNKNQRTYRKEMEIGRFSTPIKFISCND
;
A
#
# COMPACT_ATOMS: atom_id res chain seq x y z
N MET A 1 11.22 22.08 -11.36
CA MET A 1 12.00 20.82 -11.21
C MET A 1 11.51 19.83 -12.25
N THR A 2 12.39 19.17 -13.00
CA THR A 2 11.97 18.15 -13.99
C THR A 2 11.72 16.81 -13.31
N THR A 3 10.90 15.94 -13.90
CA THR A 3 10.60 14.59 -13.36
C THR A 3 11.88 13.79 -13.06
N ASN A 4 12.89 13.88 -13.93
CA ASN A 4 14.16 13.19 -13.75
C ASN A 4 14.99 13.77 -12.59
N ALA A 5 14.98 15.10 -12.41
CA ALA A 5 15.62 15.75 -11.27
C ALA A 5 14.96 15.34 -9.94
N PHE A 6 13.62 15.29 -9.90
CA PHE A 6 12.88 14.81 -8.74
C PHE A 6 13.21 13.35 -8.41
N CYS A 7 13.14 12.45 -9.40
CA CYS A 7 13.41 11.04 -9.19
C CYS A 7 14.83 10.80 -8.65
N ARG A 8 15.84 11.52 -9.17
CA ARG A 8 17.22 11.45 -8.68
C ARG A 8 17.35 11.99 -7.26
N PHE A 9 16.76 13.15 -6.99
CA PHE A 9 16.75 13.75 -5.65
C PHE A 9 16.07 12.83 -4.63
N PHE A 10 14.86 12.35 -4.93
CA PHE A 10 14.07 11.50 -4.06
C PHE A 10 14.79 10.18 -3.77
N LYS A 11 15.35 9.54 -4.81
CA LYS A 11 16.11 8.29 -4.64
C LYS A 11 17.37 8.50 -3.81
N LYS A 12 18.06 9.64 -3.95
CA LYS A 12 19.26 9.95 -3.15
C LYS A 12 18.94 10.04 -1.65
N HIS A 13 17.80 10.63 -1.29
CA HIS A 13 17.42 10.85 0.11
C HIS A 13 16.67 9.67 0.74
N THR A 14 15.83 8.97 -0.02
CA THR A 14 14.98 7.88 0.51
C THR A 14 15.49 6.49 0.18
N GLN A 15 16.53 6.38 -0.65
CA GLN A 15 17.04 5.11 -1.22
C GLN A 15 15.96 4.27 -1.94
N LYS A 16 14.81 4.86 -2.25
CA LYS A 16 13.66 4.23 -2.89
C LYS A 16 13.22 5.03 -4.11
N SER A 17 12.57 4.36 -5.07
CA SER A 17 11.91 5.08 -6.15
C SER A 17 10.63 5.74 -5.63
N PHE A 18 10.31 6.92 -6.15
CA PHE A 18 9.09 7.63 -5.78
C PHE A 18 7.83 6.77 -6.00
N SER A 19 7.75 6.07 -7.14
CA SER A 19 6.62 5.17 -7.42
C SER A 19 6.47 4.06 -6.38
N LYS A 20 7.58 3.48 -5.90
CA LYS A 20 7.55 2.47 -4.84
C LYS A 20 7.06 3.07 -3.54
N PHE A 21 7.56 4.24 -3.16
CA PHE A 21 7.12 4.96 -1.97
C PHE A 21 5.61 5.26 -2.01
N VAL A 22 5.11 5.82 -3.12
CA VAL A 22 3.67 6.11 -3.28
C VAL A 22 2.83 4.83 -3.20
N ASN A 23 3.27 3.74 -3.82
CA ASN A 23 2.55 2.47 -3.75
C ASN A 23 2.54 1.89 -2.33
N GLU A 24 3.64 2.01 -1.60
CA GLU A 24 3.69 1.67 -0.17
C GLU A 24 2.65 2.54 0.57
N THR A 25 2.77 3.87 0.54
CA THR A 25 1.84 4.77 1.25
C THR A 25 0.36 4.49 0.94
N ARG A 26 0.00 4.28 -0.33
CA ARG A 26 -1.36 3.93 -0.75
C ARG A 26 -1.83 2.59 -0.17
N LEU A 27 -0.96 1.59 -0.13
CA LEU A 27 -1.27 0.31 0.47
C LEU A 27 -1.53 0.42 1.97
N GLY A 28 -0.73 1.22 2.69
CA GLY A 28 -0.98 1.50 4.12
C GLY A 28 -2.35 2.11 4.36
N HIS A 29 -2.75 3.06 3.52
CA HIS A 29 -4.10 3.63 3.55
C HIS A 29 -5.17 2.58 3.23
N ALA A 30 -4.95 1.74 2.21
CA ALA A 30 -5.87 0.67 1.84
C ALA A 30 -6.08 -0.33 2.98
N CYS A 31 -5.02 -0.71 3.70
CA CYS A 31 -5.12 -1.63 4.84
C CYS A 31 -5.98 -1.06 5.97
N LYS A 32 -5.83 0.24 6.27
CA LYS A 32 -6.69 0.93 7.23
C LYS A 32 -8.15 0.92 6.77
N LEU A 33 -8.41 1.11 5.47
CA LEU A 33 -9.76 1.04 4.92
C LEU A 33 -10.32 -0.39 4.88
N LEU A 34 -9.48 -1.43 4.80
CA LEU A 34 -9.91 -2.83 4.87
C LEU A 34 -10.41 -3.25 6.26
N GLU A 35 -10.10 -2.47 7.30
CA GLU A 35 -10.67 -2.65 8.65
C GLU A 35 -12.15 -2.27 8.69
N ASP A 36 -12.57 -1.35 7.82
CA ASP A 36 -13.97 -0.96 7.69
C ASP A 36 -14.75 -2.02 6.92
N LYS A 37 -15.64 -2.74 7.63
CA LYS A 37 -16.46 -3.80 7.04
C LYS A 37 -17.55 -3.27 6.10
N SER A 38 -17.89 -1.98 6.17
CA SER A 38 -18.88 -1.37 5.28
C SER A 38 -18.38 -1.21 3.85
N LEU A 39 -17.06 -1.04 3.69
CA LEU A 39 -16.44 -0.86 2.38
C LEU A 39 -16.17 -2.21 1.71
N ASN A 40 -16.48 -2.31 0.42
CA ASN A 40 -16.08 -3.44 -0.42
C ASN A 40 -14.66 -3.25 -0.99
N ILE A 41 -14.06 -4.32 -1.52
CA ILE A 41 -12.66 -4.29 -2.00
C ILE A 41 -12.46 -3.27 -3.14
N SER A 42 -13.48 -3.06 -3.97
CA SER A 42 -13.44 -2.07 -5.05
C SER A 42 -13.43 -0.65 -4.51
N GLU A 43 -14.28 -0.34 -3.54
CA GLU A 43 -14.31 0.96 -2.87
C GLU A 43 -12.98 1.26 -2.18
N VAL A 44 -12.41 0.27 -1.48
CA VAL A 44 -11.10 0.41 -0.86
C VAL A 44 -10.01 0.70 -1.89
N CYS A 45 -10.04 0.03 -3.06
CA CYS A 45 -9.10 0.28 -4.15
C CYS A 45 -9.15 1.74 -4.64
N TYR A 46 -10.36 2.24 -4.90
CA TYR A 46 -10.53 3.61 -5.40
C TYR A 46 -10.21 4.66 -4.32
N ALA A 47 -10.65 4.44 -3.09
CA ALA A 47 -10.38 5.32 -1.95
C ALA A 47 -8.89 5.36 -1.56
N SER A 48 -8.13 4.30 -1.82
CA SER A 48 -6.67 4.28 -1.64
C SER A 48 -5.88 4.91 -2.81
N GLY A 49 -6.58 5.40 -3.84
CA GLY A 49 -5.96 6.14 -4.95
C GLY A 49 -5.44 5.27 -6.09
N TYR A 50 -5.88 4.00 -6.17
CA TYR A 50 -5.64 3.15 -7.34
C TYR A 50 -6.79 3.29 -8.34
N GLN A 51 -6.45 3.49 -9.60
CA GLN A 51 -7.45 3.59 -10.68
C GLN A 51 -7.96 2.24 -11.17
N ASN A 52 -7.24 1.15 -10.87
CA ASN A 52 -7.54 -0.17 -11.40
C ASN A 52 -7.29 -1.25 -10.35
N LEU A 53 -8.31 -2.08 -10.14
CA LEU A 53 -8.30 -3.21 -9.21
C LEU A 53 -7.17 -4.20 -9.51
N THR A 54 -6.86 -4.45 -10.78
CA THR A 54 -5.79 -5.36 -11.20
C THR A 54 -4.42 -4.89 -10.72
N LYS A 55 -4.13 -3.58 -10.83
CA LYS A 55 -2.88 -3.01 -10.33
C LYS A 55 -2.83 -3.07 -8.81
N PHE A 56 -3.94 -2.74 -8.15
CA PHE A 56 -4.06 -2.81 -6.71
C PHE A 56 -3.81 -4.23 -6.18
N ASN A 57 -4.48 -5.24 -6.74
CA ASN A 57 -4.32 -6.65 -6.38
C ASN A 57 -2.88 -7.14 -6.56
N LYS A 58 -2.21 -6.73 -7.66
CA LYS A 58 -0.80 -7.06 -7.90
C LYS A 58 0.10 -6.49 -6.80
N PHE A 59 -0.03 -5.19 -6.49
CA PHE A 59 0.80 -4.54 -5.47
C PHE A 59 0.53 -5.05 -4.07
N VAL A 60 -0.72 -5.30 -3.70
CA VAL A 60 -1.08 -5.90 -2.41
C VAL A 60 -0.42 -7.27 -2.28
N LYS A 61 -0.50 -8.11 -3.33
CA LYS A 61 0.13 -9.43 -3.31
C LYS A 61 1.66 -9.34 -3.24
N GLU A 62 2.28 -8.41 -3.97
CA GLU A 62 3.74 -8.21 -3.96
C GLU A 62 4.26 -7.69 -2.62
N ILE A 63 3.54 -6.80 -1.95
CA ILE A 63 4.00 -6.14 -0.73
C ILE A 63 3.57 -6.90 0.53
N MET A 64 2.35 -7.45 0.56
CA MET A 64 1.82 -8.20 1.70
C MET A 64 2.08 -9.69 1.63
N ASN A 65 2.55 -10.22 0.49
CA ASN A 65 2.60 -11.66 0.19
C ASN A 65 1.25 -12.39 0.38
N LYS A 66 0.14 -11.64 0.41
CA LYS A 66 -1.22 -12.12 0.64
C LYS A 66 -2.20 -11.33 -0.23
N ASN A 67 -3.34 -11.92 -0.58
CA ASN A 67 -4.39 -11.22 -1.33
C ASN A 67 -5.39 -10.52 -0.38
N GLN A 68 -6.15 -9.51 -0.87
CA GLN A 68 -7.03 -8.70 0.00
C GLN A 68 -8.09 -9.53 0.72
N ARG A 69 -8.62 -10.56 0.04
CA ARG A 69 -9.69 -11.41 0.59
C ARG A 69 -9.17 -12.23 1.76
N THR A 70 -7.98 -12.82 1.62
CA THR A 70 -7.28 -13.53 2.70
C THR A 70 -6.94 -12.58 3.82
N TYR A 71 -6.43 -11.38 3.53
CA TYR A 71 -6.14 -10.38 4.55
C TYR A 71 -7.39 -9.98 5.35
N ARG A 72 -8.51 -9.65 4.68
CA ARG A 72 -9.78 -9.32 5.34
C ARG A 72 -10.30 -10.47 6.20
N LYS A 73 -10.19 -11.71 5.72
CA LYS A 73 -10.57 -12.91 6.48
C LYS A 73 -9.65 -13.15 7.68
N GLU A 74 -8.35 -12.89 7.57
CA GLU A 74 -7.41 -12.99 8.69
C GLU A 74 -7.65 -11.90 9.74
N MET A 75 -8.01 -10.69 9.31
CA MET A 75 -8.42 -9.58 10.19
C MET A 75 -9.69 -9.92 10.98
N GLU A 76 -10.65 -10.62 10.37
CA GLU A 76 -11.84 -11.12 11.07
C GLU A 76 -11.54 -12.19 12.14
N ILE A 77 -10.45 -12.94 11.97
CA ILE A 77 -10.02 -14.03 12.87
C ILE A 77 -9.11 -13.50 14.01
N GLY A 78 -8.80 -12.19 14.05
CA GLY A 78 -7.97 -11.59 15.10
C GLY A 78 -6.50 -11.98 15.06
N ARG A 79 -6.01 -12.58 13.96
CA ARG A 79 -4.58 -12.81 13.74
C ARG A 79 -3.94 -11.57 13.13
N PHE A 80 -3.52 -10.66 13.99
CA PHE A 80 -2.74 -9.50 13.60
C PHE A 80 -1.38 -9.95 13.07
N SER A 81 -1.18 -9.84 11.76
CA SER A 81 0.14 -9.70 11.18
C SER A 81 0.04 -8.53 10.23
N THR A 82 0.19 -7.31 10.74
CA THR A 82 0.50 -6.16 9.88
C THR A 82 1.87 -6.46 9.27
N PRO A 83 2.00 -6.71 7.95
CA PRO A 83 3.31 -6.92 7.35
C PRO A 83 4.09 -5.61 7.27
N ILE A 84 3.42 -4.48 7.53
CA ILE A 84 3.95 -3.19 7.20
C ILE A 84 4.66 -2.60 8.39
N LYS A 85 5.96 -2.90 8.45
CA LYS A 85 6.98 -1.97 8.95
C LYS A 85 6.87 -0.67 8.15
N PHE A 86 5.84 0.13 8.40
CA PHE A 86 5.70 1.45 7.79
C PHE A 86 6.63 2.40 8.53
N ILE A 87 7.58 2.94 7.77
CA ILE A 87 8.30 4.16 8.11
C ILE A 87 9.15 3.99 9.38
N SER A 88 10.25 3.25 9.27
CA SER A 88 11.48 3.84 9.79
C SER A 88 11.70 5.11 8.95
N CYS A 89 11.16 6.23 9.43
CA CYS A 89 11.88 7.47 9.34
C CYS A 89 13.20 7.14 10.02
N ASN A 90 14.25 6.93 9.23
CA ASN A 90 15.59 7.12 9.75
C ASN A 90 15.62 8.58 10.20
N ASP A 91 15.80 8.78 11.50
CA ASP A 91 16.54 9.94 12.01
C ASP A 91 17.89 10.06 11.28
#